data_AF-A0A258RQK7-F1
#
_entry.id   AF-A0A258RQK7-F1
#
_cell.length_a   1.000
_cell.length_b   1.000
_cell.length_c   1.000
_cell.angle_alpha   90.00
_cell.angle_beta   90.00
_cell.angle_gamma   90.00
#
_symmetry.space_group_name_H-M   'P 1'
#
loop_
_entity.id
_entity.type
_entity.pdbx_description
1 polymer ?
#
loop_
_entity_poly.entity_id
_entity_poly.type
_entity_poly.pdbx_seq_one_letter_code
_entity_poly.pdbx_strand_id
1 'polypeptide(L)'
;MQGDVSRIVAAAGLPIQPSQYPLLATLDRDGPMTIGQLVEAMGLSQPAVTRILARLAALDLVTIARIGRDQRQKTVTLSAQGTDMIARSKRDVWPRVESAVVDLCAGLTGPLIDQIAAIEAALLATPLDKRGAGLVIRPFSDALAGDFHDINAEWIDTMFRMEETDRDVLRNPRARIIDAGGTILFVEAAGLGIVGACALQKTGEHQFELTKMGVRPSAQGRKAGEFLLAAIIAKAEAMGAETLYLLTNAICAPAIHLYEKLGFVHDAAIMRDFGARYARCDVAMRYRPQSVSERAVCVDR
;
A
#
# COMPACT_ATOMS: atom_id res chain seq x y z
N MET A 1 -7.23 -21.46 0.80
CA MET A 1 -7.30 -22.07 2.14
C MET A 1 -8.66 -22.69 2.46
N GLN A 2 -9.77 -21.95 2.60
CA GLN A 2 -11.06 -22.59 2.96
C GLN A 2 -11.52 -23.65 1.94
N GLY A 3 -11.38 -23.39 0.63
CA GLY A 3 -11.69 -24.38 -0.41
C GLY A 3 -10.79 -25.62 -0.37
N ASP A 4 -9.55 -25.48 0.10
CA ASP A 4 -8.60 -26.60 0.23
C ASP A 4 -8.96 -27.49 1.42
N VAL A 5 -9.31 -26.88 2.55
CA VAL A 5 -9.82 -27.60 3.73
C VAL A 5 -11.14 -28.29 3.39
N SER A 6 -12.06 -27.66 2.65
CA SER A 6 -13.30 -28.31 2.20
C SER A 6 -13.04 -29.59 1.40
N ARG A 7 -12.02 -29.62 0.55
CA ARG A 7 -11.64 -30.83 -0.21
C ARG A 7 -11.11 -31.94 0.70
N ILE A 8 -10.30 -31.60 1.70
CA ILE A 8 -9.79 -32.58 2.69
C ILE A 8 -10.93 -33.16 3.52
N VAL A 9 -11.87 -32.32 3.97
CA VAL A 9 -13.03 -32.73 4.77
C VAL A 9 -13.98 -33.62 3.96
N ALA A 10 -14.23 -33.27 2.70
CA ALA A 10 -15.03 -34.08 1.79
C ALA A 10 -14.39 -35.46 1.53
N ALA A 11 -13.06 -35.50 1.36
CA ALA A 11 -12.33 -36.76 1.19
C ALA A 11 -12.41 -37.68 2.43
N ALA A 12 -12.54 -37.11 3.63
CA ALA A 12 -12.78 -37.84 4.87
C ALA A 12 -14.26 -38.26 5.07
N GLY A 13 -15.15 -37.92 4.12
CA GLY A 13 -16.56 -38.26 4.14
C GLY A 13 -17.35 -37.57 5.25
N LEU A 14 -16.92 -36.38 5.68
CA LEU A 14 -17.58 -35.63 6.76
C LEU A 14 -18.54 -34.57 6.17
N PRO A 15 -19.77 -34.44 6.69
CA PRO A 15 -20.82 -33.58 6.14
C PRO A 15 -20.71 -32.10 6.56
N ILE A 16 -19.57 -31.68 7.11
CA ILE A 16 -19.38 -30.34 7.69
C ILE A 16 -18.57 -29.42 6.78
N GLN A 17 -18.82 -28.12 6.91
CA GLN A 17 -18.06 -27.07 6.25
C GLN A 17 -16.94 -26.55 7.17
N PRO A 18 -15.80 -26.09 6.61
CA PRO A 18 -14.68 -25.62 7.41
C PRO A 18 -15.03 -24.55 8.44
N SER A 19 -15.96 -23.65 8.11
CA SER A 19 -16.44 -22.58 9.00
C SER A 19 -17.22 -23.07 10.23
N GLN A 20 -17.61 -24.34 10.27
CA GLN A 20 -18.31 -24.95 11.40
C GLN A 20 -17.36 -25.57 12.43
N TYR A 21 -16.12 -25.88 12.05
CA TYR A 21 -15.12 -26.46 12.96
C TYR A 21 -14.85 -25.63 14.21
N PRO A 22 -14.68 -24.29 14.13
CA PRO A 22 -14.36 -23.52 15.33
C PRO A 22 -15.43 -23.67 16.42
N LEU A 23 -16.71 -23.70 16.06
CA LEU A 23 -17.79 -23.86 17.02
C LEU A 23 -17.76 -25.25 17.67
N LEU A 24 -17.66 -26.31 16.86
CA LEU A 24 -17.61 -27.68 17.37
C LEU A 24 -16.36 -27.94 18.23
N ALA A 25 -15.21 -27.42 17.81
CA ALA A 25 -13.95 -27.52 18.56
C ALA A 25 -14.00 -26.76 19.89
N THR A 26 -14.65 -25.58 19.93
CA THR A 26 -14.88 -24.84 21.18
C THR A 26 -15.77 -25.63 22.13
N LEU A 27 -16.89 -26.21 21.67
CA LEU A 27 -17.76 -27.04 22.52
C LEU A 27 -17.07 -28.33 23.00
N ASP A 28 -16.22 -28.94 22.18
CA ASP A 28 -15.44 -30.13 22.53
C ASP A 28 -14.39 -29.82 23.61
N ARG A 29 -13.74 -28.66 23.52
CA ARG A 29 -12.70 -28.24 24.48
C ARG A 29 -13.29 -27.72 25.79
N ASP A 30 -14.30 -26.85 25.70
CA ASP A 30 -14.78 -26.04 26.82
C ASP A 30 -16.12 -26.55 27.40
N GLY A 31 -16.74 -27.54 26.75
CA GLY A 31 -17.99 -28.17 27.19
C GLY A 31 -19.26 -27.41 26.77
N PRO A 32 -20.41 -27.70 27.41
CA PRO A 32 -21.67 -27.03 27.12
C PRO A 32 -21.61 -25.52 27.37
N MET A 33 -22.10 -24.72 26.41
CA MET A 33 -22.03 -23.26 26.48
C MET A 33 -23.35 -22.61 26.07
N THR A 34 -23.67 -21.47 26.67
CA THR A 34 -24.77 -20.61 26.21
C THR A 34 -24.42 -19.94 24.87
N ILE A 35 -25.43 -19.46 24.14
CA ILE A 35 -25.21 -18.71 22.89
C ILE A 35 -24.33 -17.47 23.13
N GLY A 36 -24.50 -16.78 24.26
CA GLY A 36 -23.69 -15.62 24.62
C GLY A 36 -22.21 -15.98 24.82
N GLN A 37 -21.94 -17.08 25.52
CA GLN A 37 -20.57 -17.59 25.70
C GLN A 37 -19.94 -18.03 24.38
N LEU A 38 -20.71 -18.62 23.46
CA LEU A 38 -20.21 -18.94 22.11
C LEU A 38 -19.90 -17.69 21.28
N VAL A 39 -20.71 -16.64 21.39
CA VAL A 39 -20.45 -15.33 20.75
C VAL A 39 -19.13 -14.74 21.24
N GLU A 40 -18.92 -14.75 22.55
CA GLU A 40 -17.69 -14.26 23.18
C GLU A 40 -16.47 -15.09 22.77
N ALA A 41 -16.54 -16.41 22.92
CA ALA A 41 -15.43 -17.33 22.61
C ALA A 41 -15.04 -17.33 21.12
N MET A 42 -16.01 -17.13 20.22
CA MET A 42 -15.74 -17.10 18.78
C MET A 42 -15.36 -15.70 18.26
N GLY A 43 -15.59 -14.63 19.03
CA GLY A 43 -15.43 -13.25 18.55
C GLY A 43 -16.34 -12.90 17.36
N LEU A 44 -17.47 -13.60 17.21
CA LEU A 44 -18.41 -13.43 16.10
C LEU A 44 -19.70 -12.77 16.56
N SER A 45 -20.42 -12.13 15.63
CA SER A 45 -21.75 -11.59 15.95
C SER A 45 -22.76 -12.68 16.28
N GLN A 46 -23.73 -12.37 17.14
CA GLN A 46 -24.80 -13.30 17.51
C GLN A 46 -25.59 -13.87 16.33
N PRO A 47 -25.96 -13.10 15.27
CA PRO A 47 -26.57 -13.66 14.08
C PRO A 47 -25.68 -14.65 13.33
N ALA A 48 -24.35 -14.45 13.33
CA ALA A 48 -23.42 -15.38 12.70
C ALA A 48 -23.36 -16.71 13.45
N VAL A 49 -23.21 -16.67 14.78
CA VAL A 49 -23.22 -17.87 15.63
C VAL A 49 -24.55 -18.63 15.48
N THR A 50 -25.68 -17.93 15.51
CA THR A 50 -27.01 -18.55 15.37
C THR A 50 -27.17 -19.27 14.03
N ARG A 51 -26.67 -18.70 12.93
CA ARG A 51 -26.70 -19.38 11.62
C ARG A 51 -25.84 -20.64 11.58
N ILE A 52 -24.66 -20.62 12.22
CA ILE A 52 -23.79 -21.80 12.30
C ILE A 52 -24.49 -22.90 13.13
N LEU A 53 -25.05 -22.53 14.30
CA LEU A 53 -25.79 -23.44 15.17
C LEU A 53 -27.00 -24.06 14.46
N ALA A 54 -27.78 -23.28 13.70
CA ALA A 54 -28.92 -23.82 12.96
C ALA A 54 -28.49 -24.90 11.95
N ARG A 55 -27.36 -24.71 11.26
CA ARG A 55 -26.82 -25.71 10.33
C ARG A 55 -26.27 -26.94 11.05
N LEU A 56 -25.59 -26.76 12.18
CA LEU A 56 -25.06 -27.87 12.97
C LEU A 56 -26.18 -28.70 13.62
N ALA A 57 -27.25 -28.04 14.08
CA ALA A 57 -28.42 -28.71 14.61
C ALA A 57 -29.17 -29.48 13.52
N ALA A 58 -29.27 -28.94 12.30
CA ALA A 58 -29.85 -29.66 11.16
C ALA A 58 -29.04 -30.89 10.72
N LEU A 59 -27.78 -30.99 11.13
CA LEU A 59 -26.91 -32.16 10.92
C LEU A 59 -26.87 -33.08 12.16
N ASP A 60 -27.69 -32.81 13.18
CA ASP A 60 -27.72 -33.50 14.47
C ASP A 60 -26.38 -33.53 15.21
N LEU A 61 -25.48 -32.57 14.95
CA LEU A 61 -24.15 -32.49 15.58
C LEU A 61 -24.17 -31.73 16.92
N VAL A 62 -25.19 -30.90 17.15
CA VAL A 62 -25.37 -30.17 18.41
C VAL A 62 -26.81 -30.29 18.88
N THR A 63 -26.99 -30.27 20.19
CA THR A 63 -28.29 -30.15 20.85
C THR A 63 -28.40 -28.78 21.50
N ILE A 64 -29.59 -28.18 21.42
CA ILE A 64 -29.87 -26.86 22.00
C ILE A 64 -31.02 -27.02 22.99
N ALA A 65 -30.74 -26.92 24.28
CA ALA A 65 -31.72 -27.12 25.35
C ALA A 65 -31.70 -25.96 26.35
N ARG A 66 -32.81 -25.76 27.06
CA ARG A 66 -32.86 -24.84 28.20
C ARG A 66 -32.44 -25.63 29.44
N ILE A 67 -31.21 -25.44 29.90
CA ILE A 67 -30.62 -26.16 31.04
C ILE A 67 -30.20 -25.12 32.08
N GLY A 68 -30.71 -25.24 33.31
CA GLY A 68 -30.37 -24.35 34.45
C GLY A 68 -31.59 -23.79 35.21
N ARG A 69 -31.34 -23.12 36.35
CA ARG A 69 -32.38 -22.43 37.15
C ARG A 69 -32.96 -21.21 36.42
N ASP A 70 -32.18 -20.58 35.54
CA ASP A 70 -32.62 -19.48 34.68
C ASP A 70 -33.07 -20.04 33.33
N GLN A 71 -34.38 -20.30 33.20
CA GLN A 71 -35.00 -20.87 31.99
C GLN A 71 -34.94 -19.95 30.76
N ARG A 72 -34.32 -18.77 30.85
CA ARG A 72 -34.25 -17.78 29.78
C ARG A 72 -33.11 -18.04 28.79
N GLN A 73 -32.08 -18.81 29.16
CA GLN A 73 -30.91 -19.02 28.31
C GLN A 73 -30.86 -20.43 27.69
N LYS A 74 -30.57 -20.50 26.39
CA LYS A 74 -30.35 -21.75 25.66
C LYS A 74 -28.89 -22.16 25.81
N THR A 75 -28.66 -23.39 26.27
CA THR A 75 -27.37 -24.06 26.33
C THR A 75 -27.22 -24.96 25.11
N VAL A 76 -26.05 -24.91 24.49
CA VAL A 76 -25.66 -25.72 23.35
C VAL A 76 -24.66 -26.77 23.82
N THR A 77 -24.88 -28.01 23.43
CA THR A 77 -24.00 -29.14 23.76
C THR A 77 -23.74 -29.97 22.50
N LEU A 78 -22.56 -30.58 22.37
CA LEU A 78 -22.34 -31.58 21.32
C LEU A 78 -23.29 -32.75 21.51
N SER A 79 -23.85 -33.26 20.42
CA SER A 79 -24.54 -34.56 20.45
C SER A 79 -23.51 -35.70 20.50
N ALA A 80 -23.99 -36.94 20.67
CA ALA A 80 -23.15 -38.12 20.50
C ALA A 80 -22.50 -38.13 19.09
N GLN A 81 -23.29 -37.83 18.06
CA GLN A 81 -22.79 -37.73 16.68
C GLN A 81 -21.79 -36.59 16.49
N GLY A 82 -22.01 -35.44 17.13
CA GLY A 82 -21.07 -34.32 17.13
C GLY A 82 -19.73 -34.67 17.78
N THR A 83 -19.78 -35.43 18.87
CA THR A 83 -18.60 -35.92 19.60
C THR A 83 -17.80 -36.89 18.72
N ASP A 84 -18.47 -37.88 18.12
CA ASP A 84 -17.84 -38.84 17.20
C ASP A 84 -17.28 -38.16 15.94
N MET A 85 -18.00 -37.17 15.41
CA MET A 85 -17.57 -36.35 14.27
C MET A 85 -16.26 -35.61 14.57
N ILE A 86 -16.18 -34.96 15.73
CA ILE A 86 -14.96 -34.27 16.15
C ILE A 86 -13.83 -35.27 16.34
N ALA A 87 -14.07 -36.40 17.03
CA ALA A 87 -13.06 -37.44 17.21
C ALA A 87 -12.50 -37.97 15.88
N ARG A 88 -13.35 -38.20 14.87
CA ARG A 88 -12.91 -38.55 13.50
C ARG A 88 -12.11 -37.41 12.85
N SER A 89 -12.57 -36.17 13.00
CA SER A 89 -11.87 -35.00 12.44
C SER A 89 -10.47 -34.83 13.03
N LYS A 90 -10.29 -35.03 14.34
CA LYS A 90 -8.97 -34.99 15.00
C LYS A 90 -8.02 -36.05 14.46
N ARG A 91 -8.54 -37.20 14.03
CA ARG A 91 -7.76 -38.32 13.51
C ARG A 91 -7.41 -38.17 12.04
N ASP A 92 -8.40 -37.82 11.22
CA ASP A 92 -8.31 -38.01 9.77
C ASP A 92 -8.13 -36.68 9.00
N VAL A 93 -8.55 -35.55 9.59
CA VAL A 93 -8.56 -34.24 8.92
C VAL A 93 -7.48 -33.32 9.49
N TRP A 94 -7.47 -33.10 10.81
CA TRP A 94 -6.58 -32.11 11.43
C TRP A 94 -5.09 -32.37 11.18
N PRO A 95 -4.55 -33.60 11.32
CA PRO A 95 -3.12 -33.83 11.08
C PRO A 95 -2.70 -33.52 9.64
N ARG A 96 -3.60 -33.77 8.68
CA ARG A 96 -3.36 -33.47 7.27
C ARG A 96 -3.37 -31.96 7.00
N VAL A 97 -4.32 -31.24 7.61
CA VAL A 97 -4.37 -29.77 7.50
C VAL A 97 -3.16 -29.14 8.18
N GLU A 98 -2.81 -29.60 9.37
CA GLU A 98 -1.65 -29.13 10.13
C GLU A 98 -0.35 -29.35 9.36
N SER A 99 -0.11 -30.56 8.86
CA SER A 99 1.08 -30.85 8.05
C SER A 99 1.16 -29.97 6.79
N ALA A 100 0.03 -29.72 6.11
CA ALA A 100 0.01 -28.86 4.93
C ALA A 100 0.29 -27.38 5.28
N VAL A 101 -0.17 -26.91 6.45
CA VAL A 101 0.12 -25.56 6.93
C VAL A 101 1.59 -25.44 7.34
N VAL A 102 2.16 -26.46 8.01
CA VAL A 102 3.58 -26.50 8.36
C VAL A 102 4.46 -26.45 7.11
N ASP A 103 4.13 -27.25 6.08
CA ASP A 103 4.84 -27.26 4.80
C ASP A 103 4.74 -25.89 4.09
N LEU A 104 3.54 -25.30 4.03
CA LEU A 104 3.33 -23.96 3.48
C LEU A 104 4.15 -22.89 4.21
N CYS A 105 4.24 -22.98 5.53
CA CYS A 105 4.97 -22.03 6.36
C CYS A 105 6.48 -22.29 6.42
N ALA A 106 6.99 -23.41 5.90
CA ALA A 106 8.42 -23.76 5.97
C ALA A 106 9.33 -22.76 5.25
N GLY A 107 8.79 -22.02 4.26
CA GLY A 107 9.51 -20.93 3.58
C GLY A 107 9.58 -19.62 4.37
N LEU A 108 8.89 -19.50 5.50
CA LEU A 108 8.93 -18.34 6.37
C LEU A 108 10.08 -18.45 7.38
N THR A 109 10.68 -17.32 7.75
CA THR A 109 11.75 -17.31 8.76
C THR A 109 11.17 -17.43 10.17
N GLY A 110 11.28 -18.61 10.77
CA GLY A 110 10.77 -18.89 12.13
C GLY A 110 9.25 -19.10 12.19
N PRO A 111 8.70 -19.44 13.37
CA PRO A 111 7.28 -19.72 13.52
C PRO A 111 6.41 -18.49 13.18
N LEU A 112 5.35 -18.68 12.38
CA LEU A 112 4.44 -17.59 11.99
C LEU A 112 3.86 -16.84 13.19
N ILE A 113 3.54 -17.56 14.28
CA ILE A 113 2.99 -16.94 15.49
C ILE A 113 3.99 -15.99 16.16
N ASP A 114 5.28 -16.33 16.13
CA ASP A 114 6.34 -15.49 16.67
C ASP A 114 6.52 -14.24 15.80
N GLN A 115 6.34 -14.35 14.48
CA GLN A 115 6.37 -13.21 13.57
C GLN A 115 5.20 -12.25 13.82
N ILE A 116 3.98 -12.77 14.04
CA ILE A 116 2.81 -11.94 14.39
C ILE A 116 3.07 -11.23 15.73
N ALA A 117 3.53 -11.96 16.74
CA ALA A 117 3.86 -11.38 18.04
C ALA A 117 4.93 -10.29 17.94
N ALA A 118 5.95 -10.49 17.09
CA ALA A 118 6.97 -9.47 16.82
C ALA A 118 6.38 -8.21 16.16
N ILE A 119 5.44 -8.37 15.21
CA ILE A 119 4.72 -7.25 14.59
C ILE A 119 3.88 -6.51 15.64
N GLU A 120 3.12 -7.22 16.48
CA GLU A 120 2.30 -6.62 17.53
C GLU A 120 3.16 -5.84 18.56
N ALA A 121 4.26 -6.43 19.02
CA ALA A 121 5.21 -5.76 19.91
C ALA A 121 5.82 -4.51 19.25
N ALA A 122 6.17 -4.60 17.97
CA ALA A 122 6.65 -3.45 17.21
C ALA A 122 5.56 -2.35 17.09
N LEU A 123 4.31 -2.72 16.82
CA LEU A 123 3.19 -1.77 16.72
C LEU A 123 2.89 -1.08 18.06
N LEU A 124 3.00 -1.80 19.18
CA LEU A 124 2.90 -1.22 20.52
C LEU A 124 4.04 -0.23 20.80
N ALA A 125 5.27 -0.56 20.41
CA ALA A 125 6.43 0.29 20.61
C ALA A 125 6.41 1.56 19.73
N THR A 126 6.04 1.41 18.46
CA THR A 126 5.84 2.53 17.52
C THR A 126 4.58 2.24 16.71
N PRO A 127 3.48 2.98 16.93
CA PRO A 127 2.27 2.80 16.17
C PRO A 127 2.44 3.22 14.70
N LEU A 128 1.56 2.73 13.81
CA LEU A 128 1.70 2.92 12.35
C LEU A 128 1.71 4.39 11.92
N ASP A 129 0.92 5.25 12.57
CA ASP A 129 0.84 6.70 12.29
C ASP A 129 2.16 7.43 12.58
N LYS A 130 3.04 6.83 13.38
CA LYS A 130 4.38 7.32 13.68
C LYS A 130 5.48 6.64 12.87
N ARG A 131 5.12 5.75 11.94
CA ARG A 131 6.06 5.04 11.05
C ARG A 131 6.05 5.63 9.64
N GLY A 132 7.19 5.51 8.97
CA GLY A 132 7.40 6.04 7.61
C GLY A 132 7.82 7.51 7.58
N ALA A 133 8.11 8.02 6.37
CA ALA A 133 8.59 9.39 6.20
C ALA A 133 7.49 10.47 6.29
N GLY A 134 6.21 10.06 6.39
CA GLY A 134 5.07 10.98 6.51
C GLY A 134 5.03 12.02 5.38
N LEU A 135 5.19 11.58 4.13
CA LEU A 135 5.25 12.46 2.97
C LEU A 135 3.86 12.90 2.53
N VAL A 136 3.68 14.20 2.32
CA VAL A 136 2.41 14.81 1.89
C VAL A 136 2.67 15.78 0.74
N ILE A 137 1.85 15.71 -0.31
CA ILE A 137 1.91 16.67 -1.41
C ILE A 137 1.19 17.96 -1.03
N ARG A 138 1.84 19.11 -1.23
CA ARG A 138 1.24 20.44 -1.09
C ARG A 138 1.20 21.14 -2.44
N PRO A 139 0.07 21.76 -2.83
CA PRO A 139 0.01 22.59 -4.02
C PRO A 139 0.73 23.92 -3.78
N PHE A 140 1.04 24.63 -4.87
CA PHE A 140 1.55 25.99 -4.78
C PHE A 140 0.64 26.93 -3.99
N SER A 141 1.28 27.76 -3.16
CA SER A 141 0.73 28.98 -2.61
C SER A 141 1.84 30.03 -2.55
N ASP A 142 1.50 31.31 -2.46
CA ASP A 142 2.52 32.37 -2.40
C ASP A 142 3.41 32.26 -1.17
N ALA A 143 2.90 31.69 -0.08
CA ALA A 143 3.68 31.40 1.12
C ALA A 143 4.82 30.39 0.87
N LEU A 144 4.68 29.51 -0.13
CA LEU A 144 5.67 28.49 -0.50
C LEU A 144 6.59 28.94 -1.65
N ALA A 145 6.44 30.16 -2.16
CA ALA A 145 7.30 30.67 -3.24
C ALA A 145 8.77 30.75 -2.80
N GLY A 146 9.03 31.08 -1.53
CA GLY A 146 10.36 31.07 -0.94
C GLY A 146 10.97 29.67 -0.90
N ASP A 147 10.21 28.66 -0.45
CA ASP A 147 10.66 27.27 -0.46
C ASP A 147 11.01 26.78 -1.88
N PHE A 148 10.21 27.16 -2.88
CA PHE A 148 10.47 26.81 -4.27
C PHE A 148 11.79 27.40 -4.76
N HIS A 149 12.03 28.67 -4.44
CA HIS A 149 13.27 29.35 -4.76
C HIS A 149 14.46 28.65 -4.08
N ASP A 150 14.41 28.47 -2.77
CA ASP A 150 15.55 28.03 -1.98
C ASP A 150 15.95 26.58 -2.29
N ILE A 151 14.98 25.69 -2.44
CA ILE A 151 15.23 24.27 -2.79
C ILE A 151 15.93 24.16 -4.14
N ASN A 152 15.48 24.93 -5.13
CA ASN A 152 16.04 24.87 -6.46
C ASN A 152 17.35 25.66 -6.60
N ALA A 153 17.50 26.78 -5.91
CA ALA A 153 18.75 27.53 -5.87
C ALA A 153 19.87 26.69 -5.25
N GLU A 154 19.61 26.02 -4.12
CA GLU A 154 20.58 25.13 -3.45
C GLU A 154 21.09 24.04 -4.40
N TRP A 155 20.20 23.42 -5.17
CA TRP A 155 20.56 22.38 -6.14
C TRP A 155 21.35 22.94 -7.33
N ILE A 156 20.88 24.05 -7.91
CA ILE A 156 21.52 24.68 -9.07
C ILE A 156 22.93 25.17 -8.70
N ASP A 157 23.10 25.86 -7.58
CA ASP A 157 24.40 26.41 -7.18
C ASP A 157 25.41 25.32 -6.80
N THR A 158 24.94 24.16 -6.34
CA THR A 158 25.82 23.03 -5.99
C THR A 158 26.38 22.32 -7.22
N MET A 159 25.58 22.15 -8.28
CA MET A 159 25.95 21.32 -9.44
C MET A 159 26.21 22.09 -10.73
N PHE A 160 25.70 23.33 -10.85
CA PHE A 160 25.73 24.14 -12.06
C PHE A 160 25.96 25.62 -11.74
N ARG A 161 25.92 26.46 -12.77
CA ARG A 161 25.81 27.92 -12.61
C ARG A 161 24.37 28.32 -12.90
N MET A 162 23.80 29.15 -12.04
CA MET A 162 22.45 29.68 -12.23
C MET A 162 22.37 30.55 -13.50
N GLU A 163 21.50 30.15 -14.43
CA GLU A 163 21.25 30.85 -15.69
C GLU A 163 20.16 31.93 -15.49
N GLU A 164 20.06 32.91 -16.39
CA GLU A 164 19.09 34.02 -16.24
C GLU A 164 17.64 33.52 -16.25
N THR A 165 17.34 32.53 -17.11
CA THR A 165 16.03 31.84 -17.14
C THR A 165 15.71 31.17 -15.80
N ASP A 166 16.71 30.62 -15.11
CA ASP A 166 16.50 30.03 -13.79
C ASP A 166 16.11 31.11 -12.78
N ARG A 167 16.83 32.24 -12.78
CA ARG A 167 16.58 33.36 -11.85
C ARG A 167 15.19 33.95 -12.01
N ASP A 168 14.77 34.18 -13.25
CA ASP A 168 13.47 34.77 -13.54
C ASP A 168 12.32 33.86 -13.10
N VAL A 169 12.41 32.55 -13.36
CA VAL A 169 11.40 31.56 -12.93
C VAL A 169 11.38 31.42 -11.41
N LEU A 170 12.53 31.35 -10.75
CA LEU A 170 12.61 31.18 -9.29
C LEU A 170 12.14 32.42 -8.53
N ARG A 171 12.36 33.63 -9.07
CA ARG A 171 11.88 34.88 -8.46
C ARG A 171 10.40 35.13 -8.72
N ASN A 172 9.87 34.67 -9.85
CA ASN A 172 8.49 34.96 -10.27
C ASN A 172 7.68 33.68 -10.55
N PRO A 173 7.61 32.69 -9.64
CA PRO A 173 7.01 31.38 -9.93
C PRO A 173 5.51 31.47 -10.24
N ARG A 174 4.79 32.40 -9.60
CA ARG A 174 3.38 32.65 -9.91
C ARG A 174 3.18 33.07 -11.37
N ALA A 175 3.81 34.17 -11.77
CA ALA A 175 3.65 34.72 -13.12
C ALA A 175 4.19 33.78 -14.21
N ARG A 176 5.34 33.12 -13.95
CA ARG A 176 6.03 32.30 -14.97
C ARG A 176 5.50 30.88 -15.10
N ILE A 177 4.92 30.31 -14.05
CA ILE A 177 4.45 28.92 -14.04
C ILE A 177 2.94 28.87 -13.83
N ILE A 178 2.42 29.42 -12.72
CA ILE A 178 1.03 29.24 -12.33
C ILE A 178 0.07 29.97 -13.28
N ASP A 179 0.29 31.27 -13.48
CA ASP A 179 -0.58 32.11 -14.32
C ASP A 179 -0.44 31.77 -15.81
N ALA A 180 0.69 31.16 -16.19
CA ALA A 180 0.93 30.60 -17.52
C ALA A 180 0.22 29.24 -17.76
N GLY A 181 -0.52 28.73 -16.77
CA GLY A 181 -1.28 27.48 -16.88
C GLY A 181 -0.51 26.22 -16.50
N GLY A 182 0.66 26.38 -15.86
CA GLY A 182 1.43 25.32 -15.22
C GLY A 182 1.03 25.08 -13.76
N THR A 183 1.86 24.34 -13.03
CA THR A 183 1.66 24.12 -11.59
C THR A 183 2.98 23.84 -10.88
N ILE A 184 3.01 24.00 -9.56
CA ILE A 184 4.14 23.60 -8.72
C ILE A 184 3.57 22.74 -7.60
N LEU A 185 4.20 21.58 -7.38
CA LEU A 185 3.93 20.72 -6.25
C LEU A 185 5.14 20.67 -5.33
N PHE A 186 4.85 20.54 -4.05
CA PHE A 186 5.83 20.39 -3.00
C PHE A 186 5.61 19.07 -2.29
N VAL A 187 6.68 18.51 -1.72
CA VAL A 187 6.59 17.43 -0.76
C VAL A 187 6.97 17.94 0.62
N GLU A 188 6.03 17.83 1.55
CA GLU A 188 6.25 18.04 2.98
C GLU A 188 6.58 16.69 3.62
N ALA A 189 7.60 16.67 4.50
CA ALA A 189 7.94 15.50 5.30
C ALA A 189 7.69 15.80 6.78
N ALA A 190 7.06 14.86 7.47
CA ALA A 190 6.77 14.97 8.90
C ALA A 190 8.04 15.30 9.70
N GLY A 191 8.00 16.42 10.44
CA GLY A 191 9.11 16.92 11.26
C GLY A 191 10.22 17.66 10.51
N LEU A 192 10.16 17.76 9.17
CA LEU A 192 11.15 18.47 8.35
C LEU A 192 10.57 19.63 7.54
N GLY A 193 9.25 19.76 7.48
CA GLY A 193 8.59 20.79 6.68
C GLY A 193 8.69 20.49 5.18
N ILE A 194 8.81 21.53 4.35
CA ILE A 194 8.90 21.40 2.89
C ILE A 194 10.31 20.96 2.51
N VAL A 195 10.40 19.77 1.93
CA VAL A 195 11.69 19.14 1.62
C VAL A 195 11.93 18.93 0.13
N GLY A 196 10.95 19.18 -0.72
CA GLY A 196 11.15 19.13 -2.17
C GLY A 196 10.09 19.91 -2.92
N ALA A 197 10.41 20.30 -4.14
CA ALA A 197 9.53 21.01 -5.04
C ALA A 197 9.77 20.56 -6.49
N CYS A 198 8.72 20.60 -7.31
CA CYS A 198 8.75 20.27 -8.73
C CYS A 198 7.68 21.07 -9.47
N ALA A 199 8.00 21.58 -10.65
CA ALA A 199 7.11 22.38 -11.46
C ALA A 199 6.76 21.68 -12.78
N LEU A 200 5.53 21.92 -13.26
CA LEU A 200 5.15 21.75 -14.65
C LEU A 200 5.02 23.12 -15.28
N GLN A 201 5.93 23.44 -16.19
CA GLN A 201 5.84 24.65 -17.00
C GLN A 201 5.11 24.33 -18.30
N LYS A 202 4.07 25.10 -18.62
CA LYS A 202 3.33 24.92 -19.87
C LYS A 202 4.16 25.44 -21.04
N THR A 203 4.38 24.61 -22.06
CA THR A 203 5.20 24.96 -23.24
C THR A 203 4.45 24.81 -24.56
N GLY A 204 3.20 24.33 -24.50
CA GLY A 204 2.23 24.27 -25.60
C GLY A 204 0.84 23.97 -25.03
N GLU A 205 -0.19 23.81 -25.87
CA GLU A 205 -1.58 23.64 -25.42
C GLU A 205 -1.76 22.42 -24.49
N HIS A 206 -1.24 21.27 -24.90
CA HIS A 206 -1.21 20.00 -24.16
C HIS A 206 0.22 19.52 -23.89
N GLN A 207 1.17 20.46 -23.77
CA GLN A 207 2.59 20.16 -23.64
C GLN A 207 3.19 20.84 -22.41
N PHE A 208 3.88 20.06 -21.58
CA PHE A 208 4.46 20.50 -20.32
C PHE A 208 5.90 20.04 -20.16
N GLU A 209 6.75 20.94 -19.68
CA GLU A 209 8.09 20.65 -19.20
C GLU A 209 8.04 20.41 -17.69
N LEU A 210 8.49 19.25 -17.24
CA LEU A 210 8.83 19.01 -15.84
C LEU A 210 10.17 19.69 -15.57
N THR A 211 10.16 20.67 -14.68
CA THR A 211 11.30 21.52 -14.40
C THR A 211 11.39 21.85 -12.92
N LYS A 212 12.52 22.41 -12.48
CA LYS A 212 12.74 22.85 -11.09
C LYS A 212 12.38 21.78 -10.07
N MET A 213 12.85 20.56 -10.34
CA MET A 213 12.72 19.43 -9.43
C MET A 213 13.94 19.34 -8.53
N GLY A 214 13.74 19.62 -7.24
CA GLY A 214 14.77 19.55 -6.22
C GLY A 214 14.25 18.93 -4.92
N VAL A 215 15.14 18.26 -4.20
CA VAL A 215 14.87 17.72 -2.85
C VAL A 215 16.04 18.08 -1.96
N ARG A 216 15.75 18.63 -0.77
CA ARG A 216 16.74 19.02 0.22
C ARG A 216 17.56 17.81 0.69
N PRO A 217 18.86 17.96 0.97
CA PRO A 217 19.71 16.88 1.50
C PRO A 217 19.16 16.23 2.78
N SER A 218 18.48 17.02 3.63
CA SER A 218 17.85 16.56 4.87
C SER A 218 16.77 15.48 4.68
N ALA A 219 16.25 15.32 3.46
CA ALA A 219 15.24 14.32 3.11
C ALA A 219 15.76 13.20 2.17
N GLN A 220 17.08 13.09 1.98
CA GLN A 220 17.67 11.97 1.25
C GLN A 220 17.33 10.62 1.91
N GLY A 221 17.23 9.56 1.11
CA GLY A 221 16.85 8.22 1.58
C GLY A 221 15.37 8.03 1.95
N ARG A 222 14.56 9.10 1.95
CA ARG A 222 13.12 9.04 2.29
C ARG A 222 12.19 8.79 1.11
N LYS A 223 12.75 8.55 -0.09
CA LYS A 223 12.01 8.43 -1.37
C LYS A 223 11.15 9.68 -1.70
N ALA A 224 11.50 10.86 -1.16
CA ALA A 224 10.75 12.10 -1.39
C ALA A 224 10.73 12.53 -2.87
N GLY A 225 11.84 12.36 -3.58
CA GLY A 225 11.91 12.63 -5.03
C GLY A 225 11.00 11.71 -5.85
N GLU A 226 11.00 10.41 -5.53
CA GLU A 226 10.13 9.42 -6.19
C GLU A 226 8.65 9.72 -5.94
N PHE A 227 8.30 10.02 -4.69
CA PHE A 227 6.94 10.40 -4.30
C PHE A 227 6.46 11.66 -5.01
N LEU A 228 7.32 12.69 -5.08
CA LEU A 228 7.02 13.96 -5.76
C LEU A 228 6.90 13.78 -7.28
N LEU A 229 7.79 13.00 -7.90
CA LEU A 229 7.75 12.72 -9.34
C LEU A 229 6.47 11.96 -9.73
N ALA A 230 6.07 10.95 -8.96
CA ALA A 230 4.81 10.24 -9.20
C ALA A 230 3.61 11.19 -9.14
N ALA A 231 3.60 12.10 -8.16
CA ALA A 231 2.52 13.08 -8.00
C ALA A 231 2.48 14.10 -9.15
N ILE A 232 3.62 14.61 -9.61
CA ILE A 232 3.67 15.60 -10.69
C ILE A 232 3.28 14.98 -12.04
N ILE A 233 3.62 13.70 -12.30
CA ILE A 233 3.17 12.96 -13.49
C ILE A 233 1.65 12.84 -13.48
N ALA A 234 1.06 12.36 -12.37
CA ALA A 234 -0.39 12.24 -12.24
C ALA A 234 -1.09 13.61 -12.41
N LYS A 235 -0.47 14.69 -11.93
CA LYS A 235 -0.97 16.05 -12.13
C LYS A 235 -0.91 16.48 -13.59
N ALA A 236 0.17 16.15 -14.32
CA ALA A 236 0.27 16.43 -15.76
C ALA A 236 -0.81 15.68 -16.55
N GLU A 237 -1.04 14.41 -16.25
CA GLU A 237 -2.12 13.60 -16.85
C GLU A 237 -3.49 14.22 -16.59
N ALA A 238 -3.77 14.63 -15.35
CA ALA A 238 -5.02 15.30 -14.98
C ALA A 238 -5.19 16.69 -15.64
N MET A 239 -4.09 17.33 -16.03
CA MET A 239 -4.09 18.58 -16.80
C MET A 239 -4.23 18.35 -18.31
N GLY A 240 -4.37 17.09 -18.76
CA GLY A 240 -4.51 16.74 -20.17
C GLY A 240 -3.21 16.88 -20.96
N ALA A 241 -2.06 16.58 -20.34
CA ALA A 241 -0.78 16.56 -21.03
C ALA A 241 -0.71 15.41 -22.05
N GLU A 242 -0.55 15.74 -23.33
CA GLU A 242 -0.21 14.79 -24.39
C GLU A 242 1.31 14.60 -24.52
N THR A 243 2.08 15.65 -24.20
CA THR A 243 3.53 15.62 -24.16
C THR A 243 4.03 16.13 -22.82
N LEU A 244 4.61 15.24 -22.03
CA LEU A 244 5.36 15.57 -20.81
C LEU A 244 6.83 15.23 -21.06
N TYR A 245 7.72 16.19 -20.84
CA TYR A 245 9.17 16.02 -21.03
C TYR A 245 9.97 16.74 -19.96
N LEU A 246 11.26 16.46 -19.92
CA LEU A 246 12.21 17.15 -19.07
C LEU A 246 13.54 17.35 -19.78
N LEU A 247 14.29 18.35 -19.31
CA LEU A 247 15.65 18.65 -19.73
C LEU A 247 16.56 18.49 -18.52
N THR A 248 17.67 17.78 -18.69
CA THR A 248 18.61 17.48 -17.60
C THR A 248 20.04 17.42 -18.14
N ASN A 249 20.98 17.11 -17.25
CA ASN A 249 22.37 16.87 -17.60
C ASN A 249 22.79 15.45 -17.19
N ALA A 250 23.67 14.81 -17.96
CA ALA A 250 24.21 13.48 -17.72
C ALA A 250 24.91 13.33 -16.35
N ILE A 251 25.47 14.41 -15.79
CA ILE A 251 26.04 14.43 -14.43
C ILE A 251 24.98 14.14 -13.36
N CYS A 252 23.71 14.41 -13.64
CA CYS A 252 22.57 14.12 -12.77
C CYS A 252 22.12 12.65 -12.89
N ALA A 253 23.05 11.71 -12.98
CA ALA A 253 22.76 10.29 -13.18
C ALA A 253 21.72 9.72 -12.19
N PRO A 254 21.75 10.03 -10.88
CA PRO A 254 20.71 9.55 -9.96
C PRO A 254 19.30 10.02 -10.30
N ALA A 255 19.16 11.26 -10.81
CA ALA A 255 17.86 11.79 -11.23
C ALA A 255 17.38 11.13 -12.52
N ILE A 256 18.29 10.87 -13.48
CA ILE A 256 17.98 10.16 -14.73
C ILE A 256 17.42 8.77 -14.42
N HIS A 257 18.06 7.99 -13.55
CA HIS A 257 17.56 6.67 -13.16
C HIS A 257 16.18 6.74 -12.50
N LEU A 258 15.92 7.78 -11.70
CA LEU A 258 14.61 8.01 -11.11
C LEU A 258 13.54 8.31 -12.18
N TYR A 259 13.87 9.15 -13.16
CA TYR A 259 12.96 9.45 -14.27
C TYR A 259 12.65 8.20 -15.10
N GLU A 260 13.68 7.40 -15.44
CA GLU A 260 13.53 6.14 -16.18
C GLU A 260 12.62 5.14 -15.44
N LYS A 261 12.84 4.99 -14.12
CA LYS A 261 12.00 4.13 -13.26
C LYS A 261 10.52 4.51 -13.34
N LEU A 262 10.22 5.80 -13.49
CA LEU A 262 8.84 6.31 -13.56
C LEU A 262 8.35 6.54 -14.99
N GLY A 263 9.00 5.95 -15.99
CA GLY A 263 8.48 5.88 -17.36
C GLY A 263 8.95 7.00 -18.29
N PHE A 264 9.95 7.79 -17.90
CA PHE A 264 10.63 8.66 -18.87
C PHE A 264 11.63 7.85 -19.71
N VAL A 265 11.73 8.20 -20.98
CA VAL A 265 12.73 7.62 -21.90
C VAL A 265 13.51 8.74 -22.57
N HIS A 266 14.79 8.51 -22.87
CA HIS A 266 15.61 9.45 -23.64
C HIS A 266 14.97 9.75 -25.00
N ASP A 267 14.88 11.02 -25.39
CA ASP A 267 14.15 11.44 -26.59
C ASP A 267 14.93 12.51 -27.38
N ALA A 268 15.48 12.11 -28.52
CA ALA A 268 16.29 12.98 -29.38
C ALA A 268 15.46 14.09 -30.06
N ALA A 269 14.14 13.92 -30.21
CA ALA A 269 13.29 14.98 -30.75
C ALA A 269 13.11 16.10 -29.71
N ILE A 270 12.82 15.75 -28.45
CA ILE A 270 12.80 16.75 -27.36
C ILE A 270 14.15 17.47 -27.26
N MET A 271 15.27 16.74 -27.36
CA MET A 271 16.60 17.35 -27.32
C MET A 271 16.80 18.38 -28.44
N ARG A 272 16.38 18.05 -29.67
CA ARG A 272 16.49 18.96 -30.82
C ARG A 272 15.59 20.20 -30.65
N ASP A 273 14.37 20.00 -30.18
CA ASP A 273 13.35 21.05 -30.16
C ASP A 273 13.51 21.98 -28.95
N PHE A 274 14.00 21.46 -27.81
CA PHE A 274 14.02 22.18 -26.54
C PHE A 274 15.38 22.22 -25.83
N GLY A 275 16.36 21.40 -26.22
CA GLY A 275 17.65 21.29 -25.53
C GLY A 275 18.44 22.61 -25.47
N ALA A 276 18.26 23.50 -26.45
CA ALA A 276 18.90 24.82 -26.47
C ALA A 276 18.38 25.82 -25.41
N ARG A 277 17.33 25.46 -24.64
CA ARG A 277 16.77 26.34 -23.59
C ARG A 277 17.69 26.53 -22.39
N TYR A 278 18.53 25.55 -22.09
CA TYR A 278 19.50 25.62 -21.02
C TYR A 278 20.87 25.26 -21.56
N ALA A 279 21.86 26.12 -21.34
CA ALA A 279 23.22 25.87 -21.84
C ALA A 279 23.81 24.57 -21.26
N ARG A 280 23.41 24.19 -20.05
CA ARG A 280 23.82 22.95 -19.37
C ARG A 280 23.14 21.68 -19.88
N CYS A 281 22.10 21.75 -20.72
CA CYS A 281 21.34 20.57 -21.10
C CYS A 281 22.13 19.71 -22.09
N ASP A 282 22.34 18.43 -21.76
CA ASP A 282 22.89 17.41 -22.67
C ASP A 282 22.03 16.13 -22.73
N VAL A 283 20.96 16.05 -21.93
CA VAL A 283 20.01 14.94 -21.91
C VAL A 283 18.58 15.48 -21.92
N ALA A 284 17.73 14.92 -22.78
CA ALA A 284 16.31 15.22 -22.81
C ALA A 284 15.50 13.91 -22.77
N MET A 285 14.41 13.92 -22.02
CA MET A 285 13.57 12.73 -21.84
C MET A 285 12.09 13.06 -22.01
N ARG A 286 11.33 12.11 -22.54
CA ARG A 286 9.87 12.19 -22.70
C ARG A 286 9.20 11.11 -21.86
N TYR A 287 8.14 11.45 -21.16
CA TYR A 287 7.31 10.48 -20.44
C TYR A 287 6.52 9.61 -21.44
N ARG A 288 6.58 8.30 -21.25
CA ARG A 288 5.80 7.30 -21.98
C ARG A 288 5.01 6.50 -20.95
N PRO A 289 3.67 6.64 -20.89
CA PRO A 289 2.86 5.88 -19.96
C PRO A 289 3.11 4.39 -20.19
N GLN A 290 3.55 3.68 -19.14
CA GLN A 290 3.64 2.23 -19.21
C GLN A 290 2.25 1.64 -19.31
N SER A 291 2.07 0.71 -20.24
CA SER A 291 0.81 -0.01 -20.41
C SER A 291 0.46 -0.79 -19.13
N VAL A 292 -0.83 -0.94 -18.84
CA VAL A 292 -1.31 -1.59 -17.60
C VAL A 292 -0.77 -3.03 -17.43
N SER A 293 -0.32 -3.68 -18.51
CA SER A 293 0.27 -5.03 -18.44
C SER A 293 1.70 -5.09 -17.89
N GLU A 294 2.47 -4.00 -17.91
CA GLU A 294 3.89 -4.01 -17.51
C GLU A 294 4.11 -3.74 -16.01
N ARG A 295 3.16 -3.08 -15.33
CA ARG A 295 3.27 -2.79 -13.88
C ARG A 295 3.21 -4.03 -13.00
N ALA A 296 2.65 -5.14 -13.50
CA ALA A 296 2.55 -6.40 -12.75
C ALA A 296 3.87 -7.17 -12.64
N VAL A 297 4.89 -6.83 -13.44
CA VAL A 297 6.16 -7.58 -13.50
C VAL A 297 7.23 -7.02 -12.55
N CYS A 298 7.11 -5.76 -12.13
CA CYS A 298 8.16 -5.07 -11.35
C CYS A 298 8.00 -5.12 -9.82
N VAL A 299 7.00 -5.83 -9.29
CA VAL A 299 6.86 -6.02 -7.81
C VAL A 299 7.70 -7.20 -7.30
N ASP A 300 8.24 -8.05 -8.17
CA ASP A 300 8.96 -9.29 -7.83
C ASP A 300 10.47 -9.29 -8.20
N ARG A 301 11.17 -8.14 -8.16
CA ARG A 301 12.64 -8.10 -8.30
C ARG A 301 13.32 -7.16 -7.33
#